data_AF-A0A7W1UJD6-F1
#
_entry.id   AF-A0A7W1UJD6-F1
#
_cell.length_a   1.000
_cell.length_b   1.000
_cell.length_c   1.000
_cell.angle_alpha   90.00
_cell.angle_beta   90.00
_cell.angle_gamma   90.00
#
_symmetry.space_group_name_H-M   'P 1'
#
loop_
_entity.id
_entity.type
_entity.pdbx_description
1 polymer ?
#
loop_
_entity_poly.entity_id
_entity_poly.type
_entity_poly.pdbx_seq_one_letter_code
_entity_poly.pdbx_strand_id
1 'polypeptide(L)'
;VWVTEAGVSSFASEAAAAWGLRRCRDLLRGERVFWYTLLDLAPRYEATTRHKQAEGSSYWRHFHFGLLRHDGTPKLAVRDFNPEFGICQWFQFGDERSLEISVRWLERLGVQEVRTGLSWAETFIPGADRWFDTVMDALAPFNVCATLCFTPAHRGLRPDHTSPPAEVEEFAEFAARMAERYAVSQSAVGASGASRAS
;
A
#
# COMPACT_ATOMS: atom_id res chain seq x y z
N VAL A 1 -2.20 -2.52 19.29
CA VAL A 1 -1.28 -1.57 18.62
C VAL A 1 -1.12 -1.98 17.18
N TRP A 2 -1.22 -1.03 16.25
CA TRP A 2 -1.02 -1.25 14.81
C TRP A 2 0.32 -0.65 14.37
N VAL A 3 1.07 -1.39 13.56
CA VAL A 3 2.26 -0.91 12.86
C VAL A 3 1.85 -0.72 11.40
N THR A 4 1.48 0.49 11.03
CA THR A 4 0.90 0.81 9.72
C THR A 4 1.92 0.78 8.59
N GLU A 5 3.21 0.85 8.90
CA GLU A 5 4.30 0.75 7.94
C GLU A 5 5.64 0.48 8.65
N ALA A 6 6.37 -0.55 8.23
CA ALA A 6 7.74 -0.82 8.67
C ALA A 6 8.54 -1.48 7.54
N GLY A 7 9.83 -1.18 7.41
CA GLY A 7 10.66 -1.81 6.39
C GLY A 7 12.12 -1.42 6.47
N VAL A 8 12.94 -2.13 5.69
CA VAL A 8 14.37 -1.87 5.57
C VAL A 8 14.73 -1.78 4.10
N SER A 9 15.28 -0.62 3.70
CA SER A 9 15.67 -0.38 2.31
C SER A 9 16.89 -1.22 1.94
N SER A 10 16.83 -1.82 0.75
CA SER A 10 17.93 -2.57 0.12
C SER A 10 18.90 -1.68 -0.67
N PHE A 11 18.71 -0.35 -0.67
CA PHE A 11 19.52 0.61 -1.44
C PHE A 11 21.03 0.40 -1.27
N ALA A 12 21.49 0.15 -0.04
CA ALA A 12 22.91 -0.08 0.24
C ALA A 12 23.32 -1.56 0.11
N SER A 13 22.44 -2.50 0.47
CA SER A 13 22.71 -3.94 0.45
C SER A 13 21.44 -4.77 0.63
N GLU A 14 21.19 -5.71 -0.29
CA GLU A 14 20.11 -6.69 -0.13
C GLU A 14 20.32 -7.62 1.08
N ALA A 15 21.57 -7.95 1.41
CA ALA A 15 21.88 -8.78 2.56
C ALA A 15 21.55 -8.08 3.89
N ALA A 16 21.83 -6.76 3.96
CA ALA A 16 21.46 -5.94 5.12
C ALA A 16 19.94 -5.82 5.25
N ALA A 17 19.21 -5.63 4.14
CA ALA A 17 17.75 -5.62 4.16
C ALA A 17 17.15 -6.95 4.61
N ALA A 18 17.68 -8.08 4.13
CA ALA A 18 17.24 -9.42 4.55
C ALA A 18 17.50 -9.65 6.05
N TRP A 19 18.67 -9.26 6.56
CA TRP A 19 18.96 -9.31 7.98
C TRP A 19 18.00 -8.44 8.81
N GLY A 20 17.74 -7.21 8.34
CA GLY A 20 16.83 -6.27 8.99
C GLY A 20 15.40 -6.80 9.04
N LEU A 21 14.91 -7.40 7.96
CA LEU A 21 13.60 -8.06 7.91
C LEU A 21 13.49 -9.17 8.96
N ARG A 22 14.47 -10.08 9.04
CA ARG A 22 14.45 -11.14 10.06
C ARG A 22 14.41 -10.55 11.47
N ARG A 23 15.16 -9.48 11.73
CA ARG A 23 15.13 -8.82 13.03
C ARG A 23 13.78 -8.18 13.32
N CYS A 24 13.16 -7.52 12.33
CA CYS A 24 11.82 -6.96 12.45
C CYS A 24 10.77 -8.04 12.70
N ARG A 25 10.82 -9.18 11.99
CA ARG A 25 9.96 -10.33 12.25
C ARG A 25 10.03 -10.77 13.71
N ASP A 26 11.24 -10.88 14.26
CA ASP A 26 11.43 -11.38 15.62
C ASP A 26 10.99 -10.36 16.69
N LEU A 27 10.93 -9.07 16.37
CA LEU A 27 10.66 -7.98 17.32
C LEU A 27 9.25 -7.39 17.22
N LEU A 28 8.73 -7.20 16.00
CA LEU A 28 7.47 -6.52 15.78
C LEU A 28 6.33 -7.44 16.20
N ARG A 29 5.48 -6.91 17.08
CA ARG A 29 4.25 -7.55 17.54
C ARG A 29 3.15 -6.51 17.45
N GLY A 30 1.96 -6.94 17.08
CA GLY A 30 0.82 -6.06 16.92
C GLY A 30 -0.37 -6.83 16.40
N GLU A 31 -1.53 -6.18 16.44
CA GLU A 31 -2.75 -6.73 15.84
C GLU A 31 -2.64 -6.71 14.31
N ARG A 32 -2.06 -5.64 13.75
CA ARG A 32 -1.74 -5.51 12.33
C ARG A 32 -0.35 -4.91 12.18
N VAL A 33 0.49 -5.56 11.38
CA VAL A 33 1.84 -5.10 11.05
C VAL A 33 1.98 -5.12 9.54
N PHE A 34 2.24 -3.97 8.93
CA PHE A 34 2.40 -3.85 7.47
C PHE A 34 3.86 -3.61 7.10
N TRP A 35 4.39 -4.48 6.23
CA TRP A 35 5.67 -4.27 5.59
C TRP A 35 5.59 -3.19 4.51
N TYR A 36 6.65 -2.40 4.36
CA TYR A 36 6.65 -1.11 3.65
C TYR A 36 6.12 -1.18 2.22
N THR A 37 6.56 -2.14 1.41
CA THR A 37 6.06 -2.37 0.04
C THR A 37 6.47 -3.73 -0.50
N LEU A 38 5.70 -4.27 -1.45
CA LEU A 38 6.06 -5.51 -2.16
C LEU A 38 7.00 -5.22 -3.32
N LEU A 39 6.65 -4.25 -4.17
CA LEU A 39 7.43 -3.80 -5.31
C LEU A 39 8.26 -2.57 -4.95
N ASP A 40 9.50 -2.54 -5.44
CA ASP A 40 10.26 -1.30 -5.56
C ASP A 40 9.49 -0.27 -6.39
N LEU A 41 9.62 1.01 -6.03
CA LEU A 41 9.11 2.08 -6.85
C LEU A 41 9.90 2.13 -8.16
N ALA A 42 9.20 2.00 -9.28
CA ALA A 42 9.86 2.08 -10.59
C ALA A 42 10.51 3.47 -10.77
N PRO A 43 11.74 3.57 -11.30
CA PRO A 43 12.45 4.85 -11.45
C PRO A 43 11.74 5.89 -12.33
N ARG A 44 10.75 5.46 -13.13
CA ARG A 44 9.89 6.35 -13.93
C ARG A 44 8.93 7.18 -13.09
N TYR A 45 8.71 6.80 -11.82
CA TYR A 45 7.83 7.50 -10.89
C TYR A 45 8.65 8.33 -9.90
N GLU A 46 8.02 9.36 -9.34
CA GLU A 46 8.58 10.13 -8.24
C GLU A 46 8.12 9.55 -6.89
N ALA A 47 8.97 9.67 -5.86
CA ALA A 47 8.54 9.39 -4.49
C ALA A 47 7.61 10.53 -4.01
N THR A 48 6.30 10.30 -4.13
CA THR A 48 5.23 11.31 -4.06
C THR A 48 5.26 12.21 -2.82
N THR A 49 5.73 11.74 -1.66
CA THR A 49 5.74 12.51 -0.40
C THR A 49 7.12 13.01 0.04
N ARG A 50 8.09 13.02 -0.87
CA ARG A 50 9.50 13.20 -0.52
C ARG A 50 10.19 14.26 -1.37
N HIS A 51 11.00 15.09 -0.71
CA HIS A 51 11.66 16.23 -1.35
C HIS A 51 13.11 15.88 -1.68
N LYS A 52 13.36 15.53 -2.95
CA LYS A 52 14.68 15.10 -3.46
C LYS A 52 15.85 16.00 -3.05
N GLN A 53 15.63 17.31 -3.02
CA GLN A 53 16.67 18.29 -2.64
C GLN A 53 16.88 18.40 -1.13
N ALA A 54 15.86 18.12 -0.31
CA ALA A 54 15.93 18.26 1.14
C ALA A 54 16.40 16.98 1.85
N GLU A 55 16.16 15.81 1.25
CA GLU A 55 16.39 14.51 1.89
C GLU A 55 17.70 13.83 1.49
N GLY A 56 18.40 14.37 0.49
CA GLY A 56 19.67 13.83 0.02
C GLY A 56 19.58 12.34 -0.35
N SER A 57 20.50 11.52 0.19
CA SER A 57 20.52 10.07 -0.09
C SER A 57 19.29 9.31 0.41
N SER A 58 18.56 9.85 1.39
CA SER A 58 17.37 9.20 1.96
C SER A 58 16.22 9.13 0.96
N TYR A 59 16.14 10.11 0.04
CA TYR A 59 15.18 10.10 -1.06
C TYR A 59 15.28 8.81 -1.89
N TRP A 60 16.51 8.41 -2.24
CA TRP A 60 16.76 7.24 -3.08
C TRP A 60 16.40 5.92 -2.39
N ARG A 61 16.42 5.87 -1.06
CA ARG A 61 16.06 4.66 -0.30
C ARG A 61 14.61 4.26 -0.56
N HIS A 62 13.72 5.22 -0.82
CA HIS A 62 12.30 4.98 -1.10
C HIS A 62 12.06 4.11 -2.34
N PHE A 63 13.02 4.08 -3.27
CA PHE A 63 12.96 3.27 -4.47
C PHE A 63 13.33 1.80 -4.23
N HIS A 64 13.83 1.45 -3.05
CA HIS A 64 14.46 0.15 -2.79
C HIS A 64 13.92 -0.58 -1.56
N PHE A 65 12.69 -0.29 -1.13
CA PHE A 65 12.05 -0.98 0.00
C PHE A 65 11.29 -2.26 -0.38
N GLY A 66 11.08 -2.52 -1.67
CA GLY A 66 10.35 -3.71 -2.12
C GLY A 66 11.06 -4.99 -1.77
N LEU A 67 10.26 -6.01 -1.44
CA LEU A 67 10.70 -7.42 -1.40
C LEU A 67 11.05 -7.93 -2.80
N LEU A 68 10.49 -7.28 -3.81
CA LEU A 68 10.74 -7.49 -5.23
C LEU A 68 11.26 -6.19 -5.85
N ARG A 69 11.99 -6.31 -6.96
CA ARG A 69 12.22 -5.18 -7.87
C ARG A 69 10.91 -4.79 -8.56
N HIS A 70 10.87 -3.61 -9.17
CA HIS A 70 9.70 -3.09 -9.89
C HIS A 70 9.22 -3.98 -11.06
N ASP A 71 10.08 -4.85 -11.58
CA ASP A 71 9.76 -5.82 -12.64
C ASP A 71 9.24 -7.17 -12.11
N GLY A 72 9.15 -7.34 -10.78
CA GLY A 72 8.75 -8.57 -10.11
C GLY A 72 9.90 -9.53 -9.78
N THR A 73 11.16 -9.18 -10.09
CA THR A 73 12.33 -10.00 -9.75
C THR A 73 12.51 -10.05 -8.23
N PRO A 74 12.53 -11.25 -7.60
CA PRO A 74 12.66 -11.36 -6.16
C PRO A 74 14.02 -10.88 -5.64
N LYS A 75 14.01 -10.23 -4.47
CA LYS A 75 15.22 -9.90 -3.71
C LYS A 75 15.49 -10.91 -2.61
N LEU A 76 16.67 -10.86 -2.00
CA LEU A 76 17.06 -11.78 -0.93
C LEU A 76 16.05 -11.84 0.22
N ALA A 77 15.50 -10.69 0.62
CA ALA A 77 14.63 -10.56 1.78
C ALA A 77 13.28 -11.29 1.63
N VAL A 78 12.80 -11.54 0.40
CA VAL A 78 11.48 -12.16 0.17
C VAL A 78 11.39 -13.58 0.74
N ARG A 79 12.53 -14.29 0.82
CA ARG A 79 12.61 -15.68 1.30
C ARG A 79 12.29 -15.83 2.77
N ASP A 80 12.52 -14.77 3.55
CA ASP A 80 12.38 -14.76 5.00
C ASP A 80 11.10 -14.02 5.46
N PHE A 81 10.24 -13.61 4.50
CA PHE A 81 9.03 -12.84 4.79
C PHE A 81 8.06 -13.63 5.67
N ASN A 82 7.50 -12.98 6.69
CA ASN A 82 6.47 -13.57 7.54
C ASN A 82 5.08 -13.28 6.95
N PRO A 83 4.31 -14.30 6.52
CA PRO A 83 2.96 -14.10 5.97
C PRO A 83 1.96 -13.49 6.94
N GLU A 84 2.23 -13.55 8.25
CA GLU A 84 1.41 -12.86 9.26
C GLU A 84 1.52 -11.33 9.18
N PHE A 85 2.58 -10.82 8.53
CA PHE A 85 2.66 -9.40 8.22
C PHE A 85 1.84 -9.10 6.97
N GLY A 86 1.06 -8.03 7.04
CA GLY A 86 0.48 -7.43 5.87
C GLY A 86 1.51 -6.72 5.00
N ILE A 87 1.09 -6.28 3.82
CA ILE A 87 1.92 -5.53 2.89
C ILE A 87 1.24 -4.21 2.56
N CYS A 88 1.99 -3.10 2.64
CA CYS A 88 1.54 -1.80 2.17
C CYS A 88 1.97 -1.59 0.71
N GLN A 89 1.11 -1.87 -0.26
CA GLN A 89 1.43 -1.68 -1.68
C GLN A 89 0.56 -0.58 -2.27
N TRP A 90 1.21 0.46 -2.78
CA TRP A 90 0.55 1.52 -3.55
C TRP A 90 0.54 1.18 -5.04
N PHE A 91 -0.57 1.44 -5.72
CA PHE A 91 -0.70 1.22 -7.16
C PHE A 91 -0.83 2.55 -7.88
N GLN A 92 0.13 2.84 -8.77
CA GLN A 92 0.09 4.05 -9.59
C GLN A 92 -1.05 3.94 -10.60
N PHE A 93 -1.74 5.06 -10.86
CA PHE A 93 -2.84 5.10 -11.82
C PHE A 93 -2.49 4.42 -13.16
N GLY A 94 -3.30 3.42 -13.54
CA GLY A 94 -3.16 2.67 -14.79
C GLY A 94 -2.00 1.67 -14.86
N ASP A 95 -1.26 1.43 -13.78
CA ASP A 95 -0.16 0.45 -13.77
C ASP A 95 -0.67 -0.99 -13.52
N GLU A 96 -1.46 -1.50 -14.47
CA GLU A 96 -2.06 -2.85 -14.45
C GLU A 96 -1.00 -3.95 -14.29
N ARG A 97 0.16 -3.79 -14.92
CA ARG A 97 1.27 -4.75 -14.80
C ARG A 97 1.74 -4.89 -13.35
N SER A 98 1.95 -3.77 -12.65
CA SER A 98 2.37 -3.80 -11.25
C SER A 98 1.28 -4.41 -10.37
N LEU A 99 0.01 -4.16 -10.66
CA LEU A 99 -1.13 -4.80 -9.98
C LEU A 99 -1.11 -6.33 -10.15
N GLU A 100 -1.02 -6.84 -11.38
CA GLU A 100 -0.96 -8.27 -11.69
C GLU A 100 0.22 -8.98 -11.01
N ILE A 101 1.41 -8.36 -11.06
CA ILE A 101 2.59 -8.90 -10.38
C ILE A 101 2.35 -8.97 -8.88
N SER A 102 1.77 -7.91 -8.30
CA SER A 102 1.55 -7.82 -6.87
C SER A 102 0.57 -8.86 -6.39
N VAL A 103 -0.62 -8.99 -7.01
CA VAL A 103 -1.64 -9.98 -6.63
C VAL A 103 -1.06 -11.39 -6.62
N ARG A 104 -0.41 -11.80 -7.72
CA ARG A 104 0.22 -13.12 -7.83
C ARG A 104 1.24 -13.38 -6.71
N TRP A 105 2.03 -12.37 -6.35
CA TRP A 105 3.04 -12.52 -5.30
C TRP A 105 2.45 -12.47 -3.89
N LEU A 106 1.42 -11.67 -3.65
CA LEU A 106 0.68 -11.64 -2.39
C LEU A 106 0.08 -13.03 -2.10
N GLU A 107 -0.56 -13.65 -3.09
CA GLU A 107 -1.07 -15.02 -3.01
C GLU A 107 0.06 -16.02 -2.75
N ARG A 108 1.15 -15.92 -3.52
CA ARG A 108 2.31 -16.81 -3.37
C ARG A 108 2.96 -16.71 -1.99
N LEU A 109 2.97 -15.53 -1.40
CA LEU A 109 3.51 -15.29 -0.07
C LEU A 109 2.53 -15.68 1.04
N GLY A 110 1.26 -15.98 0.73
CA GLY A 110 0.23 -16.29 1.72
C GLY A 110 -0.22 -15.08 2.54
N VAL A 111 0.03 -13.86 2.06
CA VAL A 111 -0.36 -12.61 2.74
C VAL A 111 -1.87 -12.52 2.80
N GLN A 112 -2.42 -12.17 3.97
CA GLN A 112 -3.86 -11.97 4.17
C GLN A 112 -4.23 -10.49 4.20
N GLU A 113 -3.35 -9.63 4.71
CA GLU A 113 -3.61 -8.22 4.98
C GLU A 113 -2.92 -7.33 3.95
N VAL A 114 -3.67 -6.50 3.24
CA VAL A 114 -3.12 -5.55 2.26
C VAL A 114 -3.51 -4.14 2.63
N ARG A 115 -2.55 -3.25 2.75
CA ARG A 115 -2.79 -1.81 2.85
C ARG A 115 -2.47 -1.16 1.51
N THR A 116 -3.40 -0.41 0.97
CA THR A 116 -3.22 0.34 -0.28
C THR A 116 -3.72 1.76 -0.10
N GLY A 117 -3.65 2.60 -1.13
CA GLY A 117 -4.16 3.95 -1.11
C GLY A 117 -5.10 4.27 -2.26
N LEU A 118 -6.09 5.11 -1.97
CA LEU A 118 -6.96 5.76 -2.94
C LEU A 118 -6.77 7.27 -2.79
N SER A 119 -6.38 7.92 -3.89
CA SER A 119 -5.99 9.33 -3.90
C SER A 119 -7.17 10.21 -4.32
N TRP A 120 -7.52 11.22 -3.52
CA TRP A 120 -8.49 12.22 -3.91
C TRP A 120 -7.96 13.07 -5.07
N ALA A 121 -6.66 13.36 -5.11
CA ALA A 121 -6.04 14.01 -6.27
C ALA A 121 -6.26 13.23 -7.58
N GLU A 122 -6.20 11.90 -7.54
CA GLU A 122 -6.38 11.06 -8.73
C GLU A 122 -7.82 11.03 -9.23
N THR A 123 -8.83 11.40 -8.42
CA THR A 123 -10.25 11.40 -8.87
C THR A 123 -10.51 12.36 -10.02
N PHE A 124 -9.59 13.32 -10.25
CA PHE A 124 -9.66 14.29 -11.33
C PHE A 124 -9.02 13.76 -12.63
N ILE A 125 -8.41 12.58 -12.61
CA ILE A 125 -7.91 11.90 -13.81
C ILE A 125 -9.10 11.17 -14.48
N PRO A 126 -9.31 11.34 -15.80
CA PRO A 126 -10.35 10.59 -16.52
C PRO A 126 -10.19 9.08 -16.31
N GLY A 127 -11.24 8.42 -15.81
CA GLY A 127 -11.24 6.97 -15.54
C GLY A 127 -10.79 6.55 -14.14
N ALA A 128 -10.57 7.49 -13.22
CA ALA A 128 -10.18 7.22 -11.82
C ALA A 128 -11.04 6.15 -11.13
N ASP A 129 -12.37 6.30 -11.15
CA ASP A 129 -13.26 5.36 -10.46
C ASP A 129 -13.14 3.93 -11.05
N ARG A 130 -12.97 3.79 -12.37
CA ARG A 130 -12.75 2.49 -13.02
C ARG A 130 -11.41 1.88 -12.60
N TRP A 131 -10.37 2.70 -12.48
CA TRP A 131 -9.07 2.24 -11.99
C TRP A 131 -9.16 1.77 -10.54
N PHE A 132 -9.83 2.51 -9.68
CA PHE A 132 -10.06 2.12 -8.29
C PHE A 132 -10.85 0.81 -8.21
N ASP A 133 -11.89 0.62 -9.03
CA ASP A 133 -12.61 -0.64 -9.11
C ASP A 133 -11.68 -1.79 -9.50
N THR A 134 -10.85 -1.59 -10.52
CA THR A 134 -9.90 -2.60 -10.99
C THR A 134 -8.94 -3.02 -9.88
N VAL A 135 -8.40 -2.07 -9.11
CA VAL A 135 -7.52 -2.34 -7.97
C VAL A 135 -8.27 -3.07 -6.86
N MET A 136 -9.45 -2.59 -6.47
CA MET A 136 -10.20 -3.15 -5.35
C MET A 136 -10.77 -4.54 -5.66
N ASP A 137 -11.22 -4.79 -6.90
CA ASP A 137 -11.65 -6.11 -7.36
C ASP A 137 -10.48 -7.10 -7.36
N ALA A 138 -9.32 -6.68 -7.86
CA ALA A 138 -8.11 -7.52 -7.85
C ALA A 138 -7.61 -7.84 -6.42
N LEU A 139 -7.91 -6.97 -5.46
CA LEU A 139 -7.56 -7.16 -4.05
C LEU A 139 -8.69 -7.77 -3.20
N ALA A 140 -9.86 -8.07 -3.78
CA ALA A 140 -11.00 -8.68 -3.08
C ALA A 140 -10.68 -9.99 -2.34
N PRO A 141 -9.70 -10.82 -2.77
CA PRO A 141 -9.28 -12.00 -2.00
C PRO A 141 -8.57 -11.70 -0.66
N PHE A 142 -8.21 -10.44 -0.39
CA PHE A 142 -7.43 -10.03 0.79
C PHE A 142 -8.26 -9.16 1.75
N ASN A 143 -7.81 -9.06 3.01
CA ASN A 143 -8.29 -8.07 3.96
C ASN A 143 -7.66 -6.71 3.67
N VAL A 144 -8.40 -5.85 2.94
CA VAL A 144 -7.88 -4.57 2.48
C VAL A 144 -8.09 -3.46 3.51
N CYS A 145 -7.02 -2.71 3.82
CA CYS A 145 -7.07 -1.41 4.47
C CYS A 145 -6.77 -0.31 3.46
N ALA A 146 -7.79 0.41 3.01
CA ALA A 146 -7.62 1.55 2.12
C ALA A 146 -7.21 2.80 2.91
N THR A 147 -6.11 3.42 2.49
CA THR A 147 -5.68 4.75 2.95
C THR A 147 -6.24 5.80 1.99
N LEU A 148 -7.10 6.67 2.50
CA LEU A 148 -7.62 7.80 1.72
C LEU A 148 -6.68 8.98 1.87
N CYS A 149 -6.20 9.56 0.76
CA CYS A 149 -5.06 10.47 0.80
C CYS A 149 -5.05 11.49 -0.33
N PHE A 150 -4.09 12.42 -0.26
CA PHE A 150 -3.71 13.43 -1.25
C PHE A 150 -4.79 14.40 -1.70
N THR A 151 -4.52 15.68 -1.50
CA THR A 151 -5.39 16.76 -1.96
C THR A 151 -5.12 17.05 -3.44
N PRO A 152 -6.13 17.21 -4.32
CA PRO A 152 -5.89 17.74 -5.66
C PRO A 152 -5.20 19.10 -5.56
N ALA A 153 -4.14 19.37 -6.33
CA ALA A 153 -3.35 20.61 -6.17
C ALA A 153 -4.22 21.88 -6.21
N HIS A 154 -5.23 21.94 -7.08
CA HIS A 154 -6.15 23.08 -7.18
C HIS A 154 -7.19 23.17 -6.04
N ARG A 155 -7.20 22.22 -5.11
CA ARG A 155 -8.08 22.15 -3.92
C ARG A 155 -7.32 22.26 -2.60
N GLY A 156 -6.00 22.46 -2.63
CA GLY A 156 -5.19 22.65 -1.42
C GLY A 156 -5.05 24.13 -1.02
N LEU A 157 -4.77 24.40 0.26
CA LEU A 157 -4.32 25.73 0.71
C LEU A 157 -3.10 26.23 -0.07
N ARG A 158 -2.25 25.31 -0.52
CA ARG A 158 -1.18 25.52 -1.49
C ARG A 158 -1.38 24.56 -2.66
N PRO A 159 -0.87 24.89 -3.87
CA PRO A 159 -1.00 24.04 -5.06
C PRO A 159 -0.09 22.81 -4.99
N ASP A 160 -0.31 21.95 -4.01
CA ASP A 160 0.52 20.78 -3.68
C ASP A 160 -0.35 19.67 -3.08
N HIS A 161 -0.12 18.42 -3.46
CA HIS A 161 -0.95 17.29 -3.04
C HIS A 161 -0.77 16.85 -1.59
N THR A 162 0.28 17.34 -0.93
CA THR A 162 0.50 17.20 0.50
C THR A 162 -0.06 18.38 1.30
N SER A 163 -0.58 19.41 0.62
CA SER A 163 -1.30 20.50 1.27
C SER A 163 -2.60 19.98 1.89
N PRO A 164 -3.01 20.48 3.07
CA PRO A 164 -4.38 20.25 3.54
C PRO A 164 -5.41 20.81 2.53
N PRO A 165 -6.62 20.21 2.47
CA PRO A 165 -7.74 20.73 1.70
C PRO A 165 -8.05 22.18 2.07
N ALA A 166 -8.39 23.01 1.09
CA ALA A 166 -8.93 24.35 1.32
C ALA A 166 -10.34 24.25 1.93
N GLU A 167 -11.14 23.31 1.44
CA GLU A 167 -12.48 22.97 1.95
C GLU A 167 -12.44 21.52 2.45
N VAL A 168 -12.65 21.31 3.75
CA VAL A 168 -12.50 19.98 4.40
C VAL A 168 -13.65 19.05 3.98
N GLU A 169 -14.81 19.63 3.70
CA GLU A 169 -16.03 18.95 3.28
C GLU A 169 -15.82 18.18 1.96
N GLU A 170 -15.06 18.72 1.00
CA GLU A 170 -14.80 18.01 -0.26
C GLU A 170 -14.00 16.72 -0.05
N PHE A 171 -13.03 16.73 0.87
CA PHE A 171 -12.31 15.51 1.25
C PHE A 171 -13.21 14.53 2.02
N ALA A 172 -14.11 15.04 2.87
CA ALA A 172 -15.08 14.21 3.56
C ALA A 172 -16.08 13.54 2.60
N GLU A 173 -16.54 14.25 1.57
CA GLU A 173 -17.36 13.72 0.49
C GLU A 173 -16.63 12.62 -0.30
N PHE A 174 -15.37 12.87 -0.66
CA PHE A 174 -14.52 11.83 -1.26
C PHE A 174 -14.44 10.59 -0.36
N ALA A 175 -14.20 10.79 0.93
CA ALA A 175 -14.06 9.69 1.87
C ALA A 175 -15.35 8.89 2.05
N ALA A 176 -16.49 9.57 2.16
CA ALA A 176 -17.80 8.93 2.21
C ALA A 176 -18.06 8.11 0.95
N ARG A 177 -17.76 8.66 -0.24
CA ARG A 177 -17.92 7.96 -1.52
C ARG A 177 -17.05 6.70 -1.61
N MET A 178 -15.79 6.76 -1.19
CA MET A 178 -14.91 5.58 -1.19
C MET A 178 -15.36 4.52 -0.18
N ALA A 179 -15.83 4.95 0.99
CA ALA A 179 -16.38 4.04 2.00
C ALA A 179 -17.66 3.35 1.50
N GLU A 180 -18.62 4.10 0.94
CA GLU A 180 -19.86 3.53 0.39
C GLU A 180 -19.56 2.54 -0.75
N ARG A 181 -18.58 2.85 -1.59
CA ARG A 181 -18.23 2.03 -2.75
C ARG A 181 -17.48 0.75 -2.39
N TYR A 182 -16.57 0.79 -1.41
CA TYR A 182 -15.60 -0.29 -1.17
C TYR A 182 -15.63 -0.90 0.23
N ALA A 183 -16.32 -0.28 1.20
CA ALA A 183 -16.53 -0.94 2.48
C ALA A 183 -17.59 -2.03 2.32
N VAL A 184 -17.15 -3.29 2.29
CA VAL A 184 -18.08 -4.42 2.36
C VAL A 184 -18.80 -4.35 3.70
N SER A 185 -20.13 -4.39 3.69
CA SER A 185 -20.91 -4.56 4.92
C SER A 185 -20.46 -5.84 5.62
N GLN A 186 -19.82 -5.72 6.79
CA GLN A 186 -19.29 -6.85 7.56
C GLN A 186 -20.35 -7.86 8.05
N SER A 187 -21.62 -7.67 7.67
CA SER A 187 -22.78 -8.45 8.09
C SER A 187 -22.78 -9.92 7.62
N ALA A 188 -21.90 -10.33 6.70
CA ALA A 188 -21.91 -11.69 6.15
C ALA A 188 -20.87 -12.67 6.76
N VAL A 189 -19.85 -12.17 7.47
CA VAL A 189 -18.73 -13.03 7.92
C VAL A 189 -19.00 -13.70 9.28
N GLY A 190 -19.97 -13.22 10.06
CA GLY A 190 -20.32 -13.78 11.37
C GLY A 190 -21.23 -15.01 11.36
N ALA A 191 -21.88 -15.34 10.24
CA ALA A 191 -22.90 -16.39 10.19
C ALA A 191 -22.38 -17.80 9.89
N SER A 192 -21.14 -17.95 9.39
CA SER A 192 -20.58 -19.25 8.96
C SER A 192 -19.75 -19.96 10.03
N GLY A 193 -19.42 -19.30 11.15
CA GLY A 193 -18.59 -19.87 12.22
C GLY A 193 -19.32 -20.72 13.27
N ALA A 194 -20.66 -20.75 13.26
CA ALA A 194 -21.45 -21.33 14.35
C ALA A 194 -21.91 -22.79 14.14
N SER A 195 -21.57 -23.47 13.02
CA SER A 195 -22.15 -24.80 12.71
C SER A 195 -21.21 -26.01 12.77
N ARG A 196 -20.05 -25.92 13.43
CA ARG A 196 -19.19 -27.11 13.66
C ARG A 196 -18.77 -27.26 15.11
N ALA A 197 -19.75 -27.55 15.95
CA ALA A 197 -19.54 -28.21 17.25
C ALA A 197 -20.74 -29.12 17.54
N SER A 198 -20.65 -30.37 17.07
CA SER A 198 -21.40 -31.53 17.59
C SER A 198 -20.72 -32.80 17.12
#